data_AF-A0A1E4TGI6-F1
#
_entry.id   AF-A0A1E4TGI6-F1
#
_cell.length_a   1.000
_cell.length_b   1.000
_cell.length_c   1.000
_cell.angle_alpha   90.00
_cell.angle_beta   90.00
_cell.angle_gamma   90.00
#
_symmetry.space_group_name_H-M   'P 1'
#
loop_
_entity.id
_entity.type
_entity.pdbx_description
1 polymer ?
#
loop_
_entity_poly.entity_id
_entity_poly.type
_entity_poly.pdbx_seq_one_letter_code
_entity_poly.pdbx_strand_id
1 'polypeptide(L)'
;MDEHSPLIESTSNSIAATPRAFNHTVRRSSIISSSLGSVGQFAQNPLAAGTSEYDANAIAVEERRLLEDNNLLPAPDKRRGSLWKDEQLDLATREEVQRVFEQAAQEGLIHTTHAKEMKVIIMSAIPMVLTFLLQYSLTVASIFSVGHLGKAELGAVSLGSMTASISGYAVCQGLSTCMDTLCAQAYGSKRYDLVGIHLQRCVYMLLLASIPVAFLWFFATPLLNFLVPDAEAELVYYAASYLRILIFGLPGYILFECGKRFTQAQGLFRAGTYSLLITAPTNMLLNYFLVWDKRFGFGFFGAPTAVVISDYLMALLLLLYVRYVDGWKCWNGFSRQAFVNWSPMIKLAIPGFVMVEAEYMAFEILTLASSYLGTSALAANSVASTVGSIAFQSPFALGIATSTRVANFVGSGLKEPGKIACYSGLTLGFFVGVLNAGIITSVRYKIGPLFTNDDDVIAIVGGLLPYIALYQIWDSSSGVLNGILRGQGRQKIGGWISIAGYYVVAIPLSLIFTFPLGLDLKGLWLGVCCGQFVLCVVEAYFIFTSNWDNVIQDAKSRSNADTVSSTSHV
;
A
#
# COMPACT_ATOMS: atom_id res chain seq x y z
N MET A 1 58.54 -4.47 27.86
CA MET A 1 59.24 -3.19 27.74
C MET A 1 58.18 -2.10 27.82
N ASP A 2 57.46 -2.04 28.94
CA ASP A 2 57.93 -1.63 30.29
C ASP A 2 58.25 -0.14 30.21
N GLU A 3 57.82 0.76 31.09
CA GLU A 3 57.30 0.77 32.46
C GLU A 3 57.13 2.30 32.71
N HIS A 4 56.37 2.90 33.61
CA HIS A 4 56.04 2.61 35.00
C HIS A 4 54.90 3.56 35.44
N SER A 5 54.20 3.10 36.46
CA SER A 5 53.12 3.69 37.27
C SER A 5 53.75 4.60 38.39
N PRO A 6 53.25 4.87 39.62
CA PRO A 6 52.02 4.38 40.31
C PRO A 6 51.38 5.30 41.41
N LEU A 7 50.41 4.70 42.15
CA LEU A 7 50.03 4.87 43.59
C LEU A 7 48.92 5.89 43.94
N ILE A 8 47.99 5.71 44.91
CA ILE A 8 47.58 4.72 45.96
C ILE A 8 46.20 5.27 46.49
N GLU A 9 45.15 4.54 46.92
CA GLU A 9 44.91 3.82 48.21
C GLU A 9 43.47 3.21 48.19
N SER A 10 43.25 1.89 48.37
CA SER A 10 42.80 1.15 49.60
C SER A 10 41.35 1.46 50.05
N THR A 11 40.40 0.55 50.39
CA THR A 11 40.39 -0.71 51.20
C THR A 11 39.04 -1.44 50.96
N SER A 12 39.00 -2.72 50.58
CA SER A 12 38.73 -3.94 51.39
C SER A 12 37.35 -4.09 52.08
N ASN A 13 36.54 -5.09 51.66
CA ASN A 13 36.12 -6.26 52.47
C ASN A 13 34.83 -6.97 51.98
N SER A 14 35.08 -8.12 51.38
CA SER A 14 34.42 -9.44 51.39
C SER A 14 33.24 -9.81 52.33
N ILE A 15 32.44 -10.76 51.82
CA ILE A 15 31.73 -11.92 52.48
C ILE A 15 30.20 -11.83 52.66
N ALA A 16 29.53 -12.52 51.73
CA ALA A 16 28.58 -13.65 51.84
C ALA A 16 27.37 -13.68 52.82
N ALA A 17 26.32 -14.29 52.26
CA ALA A 17 25.32 -15.21 52.84
C ALA A 17 23.92 -14.66 53.24
N THR A 18 22.95 -15.11 52.44
CA THR A 18 21.49 -15.22 52.57
C THR A 18 21.02 -16.06 53.80
N PRO A 19 19.71 -16.34 54.00
CA PRO A 19 18.55 -15.46 54.22
C PRO A 19 17.69 -15.94 55.43
N ARG A 20 16.70 -15.17 55.91
CA ARG A 20 15.53 -15.76 56.62
C ARG A 20 14.34 -14.80 56.71
N ALA A 21 13.18 -15.34 56.38
CA ALA A 21 11.85 -14.73 56.50
C ALA A 21 11.40 -14.60 57.96
N PHE A 22 10.51 -13.65 58.26
CA PHE A 22 9.31 -13.90 59.07
C PHE A 22 8.27 -12.78 58.94
N ASN A 23 7.03 -13.20 59.14
CA ASN A 23 5.75 -12.60 58.81
C ASN A 23 5.20 -11.57 59.83
N HIS A 24 4.25 -10.77 59.32
CA HIS A 24 2.95 -10.41 59.93
C HIS A 24 2.79 -9.20 60.89
N THR A 25 2.20 -8.14 60.31
CA THR A 25 0.93 -7.44 60.69
C THR A 25 0.88 -6.27 61.70
N VAL A 26 0.06 -5.28 61.28
CA VAL A 26 -0.81 -4.33 62.02
C VAL A 26 -0.39 -2.84 62.07
N ARG A 27 -0.89 -2.13 61.04
CA ARG A 27 -1.67 -0.86 61.04
C ARG A 27 -1.33 0.31 61.99
N ARG A 28 -1.14 1.46 61.31
CA ARG A 28 -1.91 2.75 61.34
C ARG A 28 -1.17 3.98 61.89
N SER A 29 -0.85 4.91 60.98
CA SER A 29 -1.29 6.35 60.92
C SER A 29 -0.34 7.12 59.95
N SER A 30 -0.79 7.49 58.75
CA SER A 30 -1.35 8.82 58.37
C SER A 30 -0.23 9.90 58.35
N ILE A 31 0.20 10.54 57.25
CA ILE A 31 -0.50 11.22 56.13
C ILE A 31 0.55 11.58 55.04
N ILE A 32 0.08 11.90 53.83
CA ILE A 32 0.76 12.34 52.58
C ILE A 32 0.95 11.24 51.52
N SER A 33 -0.17 10.76 50.96
CA SER A 33 -0.27 10.34 49.55
C SER A 33 -1.75 10.28 49.14
N SER A 34 -2.24 11.26 48.40
CA SER A 34 -3.60 11.24 47.84
C SER A 34 -3.66 12.02 46.54
N SER A 35 -3.52 11.33 45.40
CA SER A 35 -4.37 11.48 44.20
C SER A 35 -3.99 10.53 43.04
N LEU A 36 -3.50 9.33 43.31
CA LEU A 36 -3.30 8.28 42.28
C LEU A 36 -3.93 6.99 42.80
N GLY A 37 -5.21 6.79 42.49
CA GLY A 37 -5.94 5.59 42.91
C GLY A 37 -7.45 5.67 42.77
N SER A 38 -7.98 5.84 41.56
CA SER A 38 -9.32 5.35 41.21
C SER A 38 -9.51 5.24 39.67
N VAL A 39 -8.78 4.32 39.03
CA VAL A 39 -9.16 3.82 37.69
C VAL A 39 -8.98 2.30 37.64
N GLY A 40 -9.52 1.63 38.66
CA GLY A 40 -9.69 0.18 38.71
C GLY A 40 -11.09 -0.06 39.25
N GLN A 41 -11.92 -0.75 38.46
CA GLN A 41 -13.34 -1.01 38.71
C GLN A 41 -14.28 0.17 38.45
N PHE A 42 -14.52 0.53 37.19
CA PHE A 42 -15.86 0.91 36.72
C PHE A 42 -15.99 0.64 35.21
N ALA A 43 -17.10 -0.01 34.87
CA ALA A 43 -17.74 -0.12 33.55
C ALA A 43 -17.03 -0.96 32.47
N GLN A 44 -17.39 -2.26 32.47
CA GLN A 44 -17.78 -2.96 31.25
C GLN A 44 -18.58 -1.99 30.37
N ASN A 45 -18.00 -1.58 29.25
CA ASN A 45 -18.61 -0.61 28.35
C ASN A 45 -19.57 -1.36 27.41
N PRO A 46 -20.91 -1.19 27.51
CA PRO A 46 -21.87 -1.94 26.68
C PRO A 46 -21.75 -1.59 25.18
N LEU A 47 -21.11 -0.45 24.86
CA LEU A 47 -20.86 0.02 23.49
C LEU A 47 -19.76 -0.78 22.75
N ALA A 48 -18.89 -1.50 23.47
CA ALA A 48 -17.89 -2.38 22.85
C ALA A 48 -18.46 -3.76 22.48
N ALA A 49 -19.58 -4.17 23.10
CA ALA A 49 -20.28 -5.41 22.76
C ALA A 49 -21.08 -5.26 21.45
N GLY A 50 -21.69 -4.10 21.21
CA GLY A 50 -22.53 -3.85 20.03
C GLY A 50 -21.77 -3.72 18.70
N THR A 51 -20.47 -3.42 18.72
CA THR A 51 -19.65 -3.26 17.50
C THR A 51 -19.08 -4.61 17.02
N SER A 52 -18.64 -5.49 17.92
CA SER A 52 -18.23 -6.86 17.57
C SER A 52 -19.35 -7.70 16.92
N GLU A 53 -20.61 -7.40 17.26
CA GLU A 53 -21.79 -8.11 16.74
C GLU A 53 -22.15 -7.69 15.32
N TYR A 54 -21.82 -6.48 14.90
CA TYR A 54 -22.11 -5.94 13.57
C TYR A 54 -21.18 -6.53 12.49
N ASP A 55 -19.93 -6.85 12.82
CA ASP A 55 -18.90 -7.16 11.82
C ASP A 55 -18.67 -8.67 11.59
N ALA A 56 -18.86 -9.50 12.62
CA ALA A 56 -19.02 -10.95 12.42
C ALA A 56 -20.24 -11.28 11.54
N ASN A 57 -21.14 -10.31 11.38
CA ASN A 57 -22.28 -10.41 10.48
C ASN A 57 -21.88 -10.30 9.01
N ALA A 58 -20.94 -9.42 8.63
CA ALA A 58 -20.60 -9.21 7.21
C ALA A 58 -19.96 -10.44 6.55
N ILE A 59 -19.05 -11.12 7.27
CA ILE A 59 -18.41 -12.37 6.82
C ILE A 59 -19.43 -13.50 6.79
N ALA A 60 -20.19 -13.68 7.87
CA ALA A 60 -21.22 -14.70 7.94
C ALA A 60 -22.30 -14.48 6.87
N VAL A 61 -22.58 -13.23 6.49
CA VAL A 61 -23.48 -12.88 5.37
C VAL A 61 -22.87 -13.28 4.03
N GLU A 62 -21.58 -13.04 3.78
CA GLU A 62 -20.94 -13.44 2.53
C GLU A 62 -20.78 -14.97 2.43
N GLU A 63 -20.38 -15.65 3.50
CA GLU A 63 -20.31 -17.11 3.58
C GLU A 63 -21.70 -17.73 3.41
N ARG A 64 -22.70 -17.19 4.10
CA ARG A 64 -24.10 -17.60 3.94
C ARG A 64 -24.59 -17.37 2.51
N ARG A 65 -24.29 -16.23 1.89
CA ARG A 65 -24.64 -15.98 0.48
C ARG A 65 -23.98 -17.00 -0.45
N LEU A 66 -22.72 -17.36 -0.21
CA LEU A 66 -22.05 -18.41 -0.98
C LEU A 66 -22.71 -19.78 -0.75
N LEU A 67 -23.11 -20.11 0.47
CA LEU A 67 -23.83 -21.35 0.75
C LEU A 67 -25.23 -21.38 0.12
N GLU A 68 -25.97 -20.27 0.19
CA GLU A 68 -27.28 -20.11 -0.46
C GLU A 68 -27.16 -20.24 -1.99
N ASP A 69 -26.16 -19.59 -2.59
CA ASP A 69 -25.90 -19.68 -4.04
C ASP A 69 -25.53 -21.10 -4.49
N ASN A 70 -24.92 -21.89 -3.61
CA ASN A 70 -24.57 -23.30 -3.87
C ASN A 70 -25.68 -24.28 -3.42
N ASN A 71 -26.85 -23.79 -3.01
CA ASN A 71 -27.97 -24.59 -2.48
C ASN A 71 -27.60 -25.46 -1.25
N LEU A 72 -26.60 -25.04 -0.49
CA LEU A 72 -26.13 -25.70 0.73
C LEU A 72 -26.84 -25.17 1.99
N LEU A 73 -27.45 -24.00 1.89
CA LEU A 73 -28.40 -23.47 2.86
C LEU A 73 -29.68 -22.99 2.14
N PRO A 74 -30.87 -23.21 2.71
CA PRO A 74 -32.10 -22.72 2.12
C PRO A 74 -32.14 -21.19 2.10
N ALA A 75 -32.49 -20.62 0.95
CA ALA A 75 -32.72 -19.18 0.82
C ALA A 75 -33.83 -18.73 1.79
N PRO A 76 -33.73 -17.54 2.41
CA PRO A 76 -34.71 -17.08 3.37
C PRO A 76 -36.12 -17.07 2.79
N ASP A 77 -37.08 -17.59 3.56
CA ASP A 77 -38.45 -17.80 3.14
C ASP A 77 -39.14 -16.46 2.80
N LYS A 78 -39.43 -16.24 1.51
CA LYS A 78 -39.98 -14.96 0.98
C LYS A 78 -41.36 -14.60 1.58
N ARG A 79 -42.04 -15.53 2.28
CA ARG A 79 -43.34 -15.30 2.93
C ARG A 79 -43.27 -14.53 4.26
N ARG A 80 -42.08 -14.42 4.89
CA ARG A 80 -41.86 -13.45 5.97
C ARG A 80 -41.49 -12.11 5.33
N GLY A 81 -42.50 -11.25 5.18
CA GLY A 81 -42.39 -9.94 4.53
C GLY A 81 -41.19 -9.12 5.00
N SER A 82 -40.41 -8.65 4.02
CA SER A 82 -39.54 -7.46 4.03
C SER A 82 -38.99 -6.93 5.37
N LEU A 83 -38.10 -7.66 6.04
CA LEU A 83 -37.26 -7.09 7.12
C LEU A 83 -35.75 -7.38 6.99
N TRP A 84 -35.32 -8.27 6.10
CA TRP A 84 -33.88 -8.55 5.90
C TRP A 84 -33.21 -7.55 4.95
N LYS A 85 -33.21 -6.27 5.32
CA LYS A 85 -32.24 -5.29 4.84
C LYS A 85 -31.11 -5.30 5.86
N ASP A 86 -29.99 -5.93 5.53
CA ASP A 86 -28.71 -5.79 6.26
C ASP A 86 -28.78 -5.98 7.80
N GLU A 87 -29.55 -6.96 8.30
CA GLU A 87 -29.75 -7.19 9.74
C GLU A 87 -28.94 -8.38 10.29
N GLN A 88 -28.56 -8.27 11.57
CA GLN A 88 -27.74 -9.20 12.36
C GLN A 88 -28.25 -10.65 12.33
N LEU A 89 -27.45 -11.57 11.77
CA LEU A 89 -27.55 -13.01 12.04
C LEU A 89 -27.37 -13.22 13.55
N ASP A 90 -28.21 -14.02 14.18
CA ASP A 90 -27.98 -14.43 15.57
C ASP A 90 -26.72 -15.32 15.67
N LEU A 91 -26.18 -15.45 16.89
CA LEU A 91 -24.95 -16.22 17.14
C LEU A 91 -25.06 -17.69 16.72
N ALA A 92 -26.23 -18.32 16.94
CA ALA A 92 -26.46 -19.72 16.59
C ALA A 92 -26.41 -19.94 15.07
N THR A 93 -27.03 -19.04 14.30
CA THR A 93 -27.04 -19.06 12.84
C THR A 93 -25.64 -18.79 12.29
N ARG A 94 -24.83 -17.95 12.96
CA ARG A 94 -23.42 -17.71 12.55
C ARG A 94 -22.56 -18.94 12.73
N GLU A 95 -22.67 -19.62 13.87
CA GLU A 95 -21.95 -20.86 14.11
C GLU A 95 -22.38 -21.95 13.13
N GLU A 96 -23.67 -22.04 12.81
CA GLU A 96 -24.19 -22.97 11.80
C GLU A 96 -23.63 -22.66 10.41
N VAL A 97 -23.73 -21.41 9.96
CA VAL A 97 -23.15 -20.96 8.67
C VAL A 97 -21.66 -21.29 8.61
N GLN A 98 -20.92 -21.01 9.69
CA GLN A 98 -19.49 -21.29 9.73
C GLN A 98 -19.18 -22.79 9.64
N ARG A 99 -19.90 -23.64 10.39
CA ARG A 99 -19.71 -25.09 10.34
C ARG A 99 -20.02 -25.65 8.94
N VAL A 100 -21.15 -25.23 8.36
CA VAL A 100 -21.57 -25.67 7.02
C VAL A 100 -20.59 -25.17 5.96
N PHE A 101 -20.08 -23.95 6.10
CA PHE A 101 -19.07 -23.39 5.19
C PHE A 101 -17.75 -24.17 5.25
N GLU A 102 -17.26 -24.48 6.46
CA GLU A 102 -16.03 -25.25 6.63
C GLU A 102 -16.17 -26.67 6.07
N GLN A 103 -17.31 -27.32 6.27
CA GLN A 103 -17.61 -28.63 5.69
C GLN A 103 -17.69 -28.56 4.15
N ALA A 104 -18.46 -27.62 3.61
CA ALA A 104 -18.60 -27.42 2.18
C ALA A 104 -17.28 -27.04 1.49
N ALA A 105 -16.41 -26.29 2.17
CA ALA A 105 -15.08 -25.95 1.70
C ALA A 105 -14.18 -27.19 1.61
N GLN A 106 -14.25 -28.09 2.60
CA GLN A 106 -13.50 -29.36 2.59
C GLN A 106 -14.00 -30.32 1.52
N GLU A 107 -15.31 -30.36 1.30
CA GLU A 107 -15.95 -31.19 0.27
C GLU A 107 -15.86 -30.58 -1.14
N GLY A 108 -15.36 -29.35 -1.27
CA GLY A 108 -15.20 -28.66 -2.55
C GLY A 108 -16.51 -28.22 -3.21
N LEU A 109 -17.57 -28.04 -2.42
CA LEU A 109 -18.93 -27.74 -2.87
C LEU A 109 -19.19 -26.23 -3.08
N ILE A 110 -18.22 -25.37 -2.72
CA ILE A 110 -18.35 -23.92 -2.85
C ILE A 110 -17.88 -23.48 -4.23
N HIS A 111 -18.83 -23.05 -5.05
CA HIS A 111 -18.57 -22.44 -6.35
C HIS A 111 -18.95 -20.95 -6.35
N THR A 112 -18.31 -20.17 -7.23
CA THR A 112 -18.64 -18.77 -7.51
C THR A 112 -18.76 -18.56 -9.01
N THR A 113 -19.25 -17.39 -9.43
CA THR A 113 -19.42 -17.05 -10.85
C THR A 113 -18.59 -15.84 -11.22
N HIS A 114 -18.23 -15.72 -12.50
CA HIS A 114 -17.49 -14.57 -13.01
C HIS A 114 -18.19 -13.23 -12.69
N ALA A 115 -19.50 -13.15 -12.91
CA ALA A 115 -20.27 -11.94 -12.66
C ALA A 115 -20.23 -11.50 -11.18
N LYS A 116 -20.31 -12.45 -10.25
CA LYS A 116 -20.25 -12.16 -8.80
C LYS A 116 -18.86 -11.67 -8.41
N GLU A 117 -17.81 -12.37 -8.83
CA GLU A 117 -16.44 -11.97 -8.54
C GLU A 117 -16.08 -10.62 -9.16
N MET A 118 -16.51 -10.37 -10.40
CA MET A 118 -16.33 -9.06 -11.04
C MET A 118 -17.03 -7.95 -10.25
N LYS A 119 -18.27 -8.17 -9.80
CA LYS A 119 -19.01 -7.19 -8.99
C LYS A 119 -18.28 -6.89 -7.68
N VAL A 120 -17.81 -7.90 -6.95
CA VAL A 120 -17.07 -7.72 -5.70
C VAL A 120 -15.79 -6.93 -5.95
N ILE A 121 -14.99 -7.34 -6.94
CA ILE A 121 -13.72 -6.68 -7.28
C ILE A 121 -13.95 -5.22 -7.68
N ILE A 122 -14.94 -4.90 -8.53
CA ILE A 122 -15.27 -3.53 -8.93
C ILE A 122 -15.68 -2.68 -7.73
N MET A 123 -16.60 -3.20 -6.89
CA MET A 123 -17.10 -2.46 -5.71
C MET A 123 -16.00 -2.17 -4.69
N SER A 124 -14.99 -3.04 -4.60
CA SER A 124 -13.78 -2.85 -3.80
C SER A 124 -12.80 -1.86 -4.42
N ALA A 125 -12.63 -1.89 -5.75
CA ALA A 125 -11.66 -1.06 -6.46
C ALA A 125 -12.07 0.42 -6.52
N ILE A 126 -13.36 0.74 -6.75
CA ILE A 126 -13.85 2.13 -6.88
C ILE A 126 -13.41 3.06 -5.73
N PRO A 127 -13.63 2.74 -4.43
CA PRO A 127 -13.19 3.62 -3.35
C PRO A 127 -11.66 3.74 -3.28
N MET A 128 -10.93 2.69 -3.68
CA MET A 128 -9.46 2.73 -3.74
C MET A 128 -8.95 3.66 -4.83
N VAL A 129 -9.58 3.72 -6.01
CA VAL A 129 -9.23 4.69 -7.04
C VAL A 129 -9.33 6.11 -6.48
N LEU A 130 -10.44 6.43 -5.81
CA LEU A 130 -10.62 7.73 -5.18
C LEU A 130 -9.58 7.98 -4.08
N THR A 131 -9.24 6.94 -3.30
CA THR A 131 -8.20 7.01 -2.27
C THR A 131 -6.85 7.43 -2.87
N PHE A 132 -6.40 6.78 -3.94
CA PHE A 132 -5.12 7.11 -4.56
C PHE A 132 -5.13 8.48 -5.25
N LEU A 133 -6.24 8.86 -5.90
CA LEU A 133 -6.39 10.19 -6.48
C LEU A 133 -6.32 11.30 -5.41
N LEU A 134 -7.01 11.12 -4.27
CA LEU A 134 -6.94 12.04 -3.16
C LEU A 134 -5.54 12.08 -2.54
N GLN A 135 -4.86 10.93 -2.44
CA GLN A 135 -3.50 10.87 -1.91
C GLN A 135 -2.52 11.62 -2.84
N TYR A 136 -2.65 11.45 -4.15
CA TYR A 136 -1.87 12.18 -5.15
C TYR A 136 -2.15 13.69 -5.12
N SER A 137 -3.39 14.10 -4.80
CA SER A 137 -3.77 15.52 -4.70
C SER A 137 -2.96 16.30 -3.66
N LEU A 138 -2.43 15.63 -2.62
CA LEU A 138 -1.57 16.25 -1.62
C LEU A 138 -0.28 16.80 -2.24
N THR A 139 0.32 16.04 -3.17
CA THR A 139 1.52 16.46 -3.89
C THR A 139 1.20 17.61 -4.85
N VAL A 140 0.07 17.52 -5.55
CA VAL A 140 -0.39 18.58 -6.46
C VAL A 140 -0.64 19.90 -5.71
N ALA A 141 -1.26 19.84 -4.53
CA ALA A 141 -1.49 21.02 -3.71
C ALA A 141 -0.17 21.70 -3.32
N SER A 142 0.84 20.94 -2.92
CA SER A 142 2.17 21.49 -2.59
C SER A 142 2.87 22.11 -3.81
N ILE A 143 2.84 21.46 -4.97
CA ILE A 143 3.42 22.01 -6.21
C ILE A 143 2.70 23.32 -6.58
N PHE A 144 1.37 23.33 -6.53
CA PHE A 144 0.57 24.52 -6.84
C PHE A 144 0.87 25.68 -5.89
N SER A 145 0.96 25.41 -4.59
CA SER A 145 1.22 26.44 -3.59
C SER A 145 2.62 27.03 -3.70
N VAL A 146 3.62 26.20 -3.94
CA VAL A 146 5.02 26.64 -4.09
C VAL A 146 5.26 27.33 -5.44
N GLY A 147 4.52 26.95 -6.49
CA GLY A 147 4.67 27.54 -7.82
C GLY A 147 4.45 29.05 -7.91
N HIS A 148 3.76 29.63 -6.92
CA HIS A 148 3.57 31.09 -6.81
C HIS A 148 4.73 31.82 -6.16
N LEU A 149 5.65 31.12 -5.50
CA LEU A 149 6.80 31.72 -4.82
C LEU A 149 7.92 32.07 -5.80
N GLY A 150 8.18 31.19 -6.78
CA GLY A 150 9.19 31.41 -7.80
C GLY A 150 9.52 30.15 -8.60
N LYS A 151 10.33 30.34 -9.65
CA LYS A 151 10.74 29.24 -10.55
C LYS A 151 11.69 28.26 -9.87
N ALA A 152 12.61 28.76 -9.05
CA ALA A 152 13.59 27.93 -8.34
C ALA A 152 12.89 27.02 -7.32
N GLU A 153 11.93 27.57 -6.58
CA GLU A 153 11.11 26.87 -5.60
C GLU A 153 10.24 25.80 -6.25
N LEU A 154 9.62 26.11 -7.39
CA LEU A 154 8.84 25.14 -8.16
C LEU A 154 9.71 23.98 -8.66
N GLY A 155 10.90 24.27 -9.21
CA GLY A 155 11.86 23.24 -9.61
C GLY A 155 12.32 22.39 -8.43
N ALA A 156 12.57 23.02 -7.28
CA ALA A 156 13.02 22.35 -6.07
C ALA A 156 11.96 21.43 -5.45
N VAL A 157 10.69 21.85 -5.38
CA VAL A 157 9.61 20.99 -4.84
C VAL A 157 9.36 19.79 -5.75
N SER A 158 9.44 19.96 -7.08
CA SER A 158 9.30 18.86 -8.03
C SER A 158 10.46 17.87 -7.91
N LEU A 159 11.72 18.35 -7.89
CA LEU A 159 12.90 17.51 -7.73
C LEU A 159 12.90 16.77 -6.38
N GLY A 160 12.55 17.49 -5.30
CA GLY A 160 12.44 16.92 -3.96
C GLY A 160 11.32 15.87 -3.86
N SER A 161 10.13 16.16 -4.39
CA SER A 161 8.99 15.23 -4.38
C SER A 161 9.24 13.98 -5.23
N MET A 162 9.86 14.14 -6.41
CA MET A 162 10.27 13.01 -7.25
C MET A 162 11.29 12.12 -6.53
N THR A 163 12.32 12.73 -5.94
CA THR A 163 13.34 12.01 -5.16
C THR A 163 12.70 11.27 -3.98
N ALA A 164 11.77 11.90 -3.26
CA ALA A 164 11.06 11.28 -2.15
C ALA A 164 10.17 10.11 -2.59
N SER A 165 9.51 10.27 -3.74
CA SER A 165 8.61 9.26 -4.30
C SER A 165 9.37 7.98 -4.64
N ILE A 166 10.52 8.09 -5.31
CA ILE A 166 11.34 6.94 -5.71
C ILE A 166 12.07 6.34 -4.50
N SER A 167 12.81 7.15 -3.76
CA SER A 167 13.72 6.62 -2.72
C SER A 167 13.04 6.29 -1.39
N GLY A 168 11.78 6.69 -1.17
CA GLY A 168 11.08 6.47 0.11
C GLY A 168 9.66 5.94 -0.03
N TYR A 169 8.76 6.66 -0.71
CA TYR A 169 7.35 6.27 -0.77
C TYR A 169 7.14 4.97 -1.57
N ALA A 170 7.78 4.81 -2.73
CA ALA A 170 7.73 3.59 -3.53
C ALA A 170 8.34 2.39 -2.77
N VAL A 171 9.44 2.60 -2.02
CA VAL A 171 10.01 1.59 -1.11
C VAL A 171 8.98 1.12 -0.08
N CYS A 172 8.29 2.06 0.58
CA CYS A 172 7.26 1.76 1.58
C CYS A 172 6.05 1.03 0.96
N GLN A 173 5.57 1.52 -0.20
CA GLN A 173 4.47 0.91 -0.94
C GLN A 173 4.81 -0.50 -1.41
N GLY A 174 6.02 -0.71 -1.93
CA GLY A 174 6.52 -1.98 -2.42
C GLY A 174 6.70 -3.02 -1.31
N LEU A 175 7.38 -2.67 -0.22
CA LEU A 175 7.59 -3.58 0.92
C LEU A 175 6.26 -3.92 1.62
N SER A 176 5.33 -2.96 1.74
CA SER A 176 4.03 -3.19 2.38
C SER A 176 3.10 -4.12 1.59
N THR A 177 3.36 -4.35 0.29
CA THR A 177 2.58 -5.29 -0.53
C THR A 177 2.58 -6.73 0.00
N CYS A 178 3.51 -7.11 0.88
CA CYS A 178 3.46 -8.40 1.55
C CYS A 178 2.18 -8.59 2.40
N MET A 179 1.57 -7.48 2.87
CA MET A 179 0.32 -7.52 3.62
C MET A 179 -0.87 -7.89 2.73
N ASP A 180 -0.84 -7.56 1.43
CA ASP A 180 -1.87 -7.97 0.47
C ASP A 180 -1.98 -9.50 0.39
N THR A 181 -0.90 -10.21 0.74
CA THR A 181 -0.86 -11.67 0.89
C THR A 181 -1.14 -12.08 2.32
N LEU A 182 -0.31 -11.65 3.28
CA LEU A 182 -0.30 -12.22 4.63
C LEU A 182 -1.55 -11.88 5.41
N CYS A 183 -1.97 -10.61 5.40
CA CYS A 183 -3.16 -10.17 6.12
C CYS A 183 -4.43 -10.76 5.49
N ALA A 184 -4.53 -10.77 4.16
CA ALA A 184 -5.71 -11.30 3.48
C ALA A 184 -5.78 -12.85 3.56
N GLN A 185 -4.66 -13.57 3.42
CA GLN A 185 -4.66 -15.03 3.64
C GLN A 185 -4.98 -15.39 5.11
N ALA A 186 -4.45 -14.64 6.08
CA ALA A 186 -4.78 -14.82 7.48
C ALA A 186 -6.28 -14.57 7.74
N TYR A 187 -6.83 -13.49 7.19
CA TYR A 187 -8.26 -13.17 7.29
C TYR A 187 -9.14 -14.25 6.63
N GLY A 188 -8.80 -14.69 5.41
CA GLY A 188 -9.50 -15.80 4.73
C GLY A 188 -9.42 -17.14 5.47
N SER A 189 -8.34 -17.37 6.23
CA SER A 189 -8.21 -18.54 7.11
C SER A 189 -8.87 -18.36 8.49
N LYS A 190 -9.61 -17.25 8.70
CA LYS A 190 -10.27 -16.86 9.97
C LYS A 190 -9.32 -16.65 11.16
N ARG A 191 -8.02 -16.50 10.92
CA ARG A 191 -7.00 -16.19 11.93
C ARG A 191 -6.82 -14.68 12.06
N TYR A 192 -7.84 -14.03 12.62
CA TYR A 192 -7.90 -12.56 12.75
C TYR A 192 -6.78 -11.97 13.62
N ASP A 193 -6.30 -12.75 14.58
CA ASP A 193 -5.17 -12.43 15.43
C ASP A 193 -3.87 -12.21 14.65
N LEU A 194 -3.61 -13.09 13.67
CA LEU A 194 -2.43 -13.00 12.82
C LEU A 194 -2.44 -11.74 11.95
N VAL A 195 -3.61 -11.24 11.57
CA VAL A 195 -3.74 -10.00 10.77
C VAL A 195 -3.13 -8.80 11.52
N GLY A 196 -3.44 -8.66 12.81
CA GLY A 196 -2.87 -7.61 13.67
C GLY A 196 -1.37 -7.79 13.94
N ILE A 197 -0.90 -9.04 14.07
CA ILE A 197 0.52 -9.35 14.23
C ILE A 197 1.30 -8.99 12.95
N HIS A 198 0.77 -9.33 11.77
CA HIS A 198 1.35 -8.95 10.49
C HIS A 198 1.39 -7.44 10.30
N LEU A 199 0.35 -6.71 10.71
CA LEU A 199 0.37 -5.25 10.72
C LEU A 199 1.54 -4.71 11.55
N GLN A 200 1.69 -5.16 12.80
CA GLN A 200 2.78 -4.71 13.68
C GLN A 200 4.17 -5.02 13.10
N ARG A 201 4.36 -6.25 12.61
CA ARG A 201 5.61 -6.68 11.96
C ARG A 201 5.95 -5.81 10.76
N CYS A 202 4.97 -5.54 9.90
CA CYS A 202 5.18 -4.73 8.71
C CYS A 202 5.54 -3.29 9.07
N VAL A 203 4.86 -2.69 10.06
CA VAL A 203 5.19 -1.35 10.57
C VAL A 203 6.63 -1.31 11.09
N TYR A 204 7.05 -2.27 11.92
CA TYR A 204 8.42 -2.30 12.42
C TYR A 204 9.45 -2.52 11.31
N MET A 205 9.16 -3.40 10.35
CA MET A 205 10.01 -3.64 9.19
C MET A 205 10.18 -2.37 8.34
N LEU A 206 9.10 -1.65 8.08
CA LEU A 206 9.15 -0.40 7.32
C LEU A 206 9.83 0.73 8.08
N LEU A 207 9.65 0.82 9.40
CA LEU A 207 10.39 1.78 10.22
C LEU A 207 11.90 1.49 10.24
N LEU A 208 12.32 0.23 10.16
CA LEU A 208 13.73 -0.12 9.98
C LEU A 208 14.22 0.18 8.56
N ALA A 209 13.41 -0.12 7.55
CA ALA A 209 13.72 0.18 6.15
C ALA A 209 13.76 1.69 5.86
N SER A 210 13.08 2.52 6.65
CA SER A 210 13.10 3.98 6.51
C SER A 210 14.36 4.63 7.09
N ILE A 211 15.14 3.94 7.93
CA ILE A 211 16.41 4.46 8.47
C ILE A 211 17.42 4.78 7.34
N PRO A 212 17.75 3.87 6.41
CA PRO A 212 18.65 4.20 5.30
C PRO A 212 18.07 5.27 4.37
N VAL A 213 16.75 5.30 4.17
CA VAL A 213 16.07 6.36 3.40
C VAL A 213 16.24 7.72 4.08
N ALA A 214 16.01 7.80 5.39
CA ALA A 214 16.18 9.01 6.17
C ALA A 214 17.64 9.49 6.16
N PHE A 215 18.61 8.58 6.22
CA PHE A 215 20.02 8.91 6.07
C PHE A 215 20.32 9.52 4.69
N LEU A 216 19.80 8.90 3.63
CA LEU A 216 19.93 9.39 2.25
C LEU A 216 19.30 10.77 2.07
N TRP A 217 18.11 11.01 2.65
CA TRP A 217 17.44 12.31 2.61
C TRP A 217 18.16 13.39 3.44
N PHE A 218 18.73 13.00 4.58
CA PHE A 218 19.48 13.92 5.42
C PHE A 218 20.71 14.46 4.67
N PHE A 219 21.41 13.57 3.97
CA PHE A 219 22.54 13.85 3.09
C PHE A 219 22.13 13.98 1.61
N ALA A 220 20.96 14.55 1.32
CA ALA A 220 20.49 14.66 -0.06
C ALA A 220 21.30 15.65 -0.92
N THR A 221 22.00 16.64 -0.35
CA THR A 221 22.70 17.68 -1.13
C THR A 221 23.74 17.10 -2.10
N PRO A 222 24.68 16.23 -1.70
CA PRO A 222 25.62 15.62 -2.65
C PRO A 222 24.93 14.73 -3.69
N LEU A 223 23.87 14.01 -3.29
CA LEU A 223 23.09 13.18 -4.21
C LEU A 223 22.43 14.03 -5.30
N LEU A 224 21.77 15.12 -4.92
CA LEU A 224 21.09 16.00 -5.85
C LEU A 224 22.08 16.75 -6.77
N ASN A 225 23.23 17.16 -6.26
CA ASN A 225 24.32 17.71 -7.09
C ASN A 225 24.85 16.69 -8.10
N PHE A 226 24.88 15.41 -7.73
CA PHE A 226 25.27 14.34 -8.66
C PHE A 226 24.20 14.08 -9.73
N LEU A 227 22.92 14.11 -9.35
CA LEU A 227 21.80 13.88 -10.26
C LEU A 227 21.57 15.04 -11.22
N VAL A 228 21.83 16.28 -10.79
CA VAL A 228 21.65 17.49 -11.60
C VAL A 228 22.87 18.41 -11.47
N PRO A 229 24.00 18.09 -12.13
CA PRO A 229 25.26 18.82 -11.96
C PRO A 229 25.20 20.30 -12.33
N ASP A 230 24.36 20.64 -13.30
CA ASP A 230 24.22 22.00 -13.84
C ASP A 230 23.11 22.82 -13.13
N ALA A 231 22.50 22.28 -12.06
CA ALA A 231 21.46 22.99 -11.32
C ALA A 231 22.02 24.15 -10.50
N GLU A 232 21.22 25.21 -10.38
CA GLU A 232 21.51 26.32 -9.47
C GLU A 232 21.59 25.83 -8.00
N ALA A 233 22.57 26.34 -7.25
CA ALA A 233 22.81 25.94 -5.87
C ALA A 233 21.58 26.16 -4.96
N GLU A 234 20.78 27.18 -5.25
CA GLU A 234 19.53 27.49 -4.54
C GLU A 234 18.48 26.39 -4.73
N LEU A 235 18.30 25.89 -5.95
CA LEU A 235 17.37 24.80 -6.26
C LEU A 235 17.75 23.54 -5.47
N VAL A 236 19.03 23.18 -5.47
CA VAL A 236 19.53 22.01 -4.74
C VAL A 236 19.36 22.18 -3.23
N TYR A 237 19.59 23.38 -2.70
CA TYR A 237 19.38 23.68 -1.28
C TYR A 237 17.92 23.49 -0.87
N TYR A 238 16.97 24.03 -1.63
CA TYR A 238 15.55 23.88 -1.35
C TYR A 238 15.08 22.42 -1.50
N ALA A 239 15.50 21.72 -2.55
CA ALA A 239 15.15 20.32 -2.76
C ALA A 239 15.69 19.40 -1.65
N ALA A 240 16.95 19.61 -1.22
CA ALA A 240 17.53 18.87 -0.10
C ALA A 240 16.81 19.18 1.22
N SER A 241 16.44 20.44 1.44
CA SER A 241 15.72 20.84 2.65
C SER A 241 14.30 20.29 2.70
N TYR A 242 13.63 20.21 1.54
CA TYR A 242 12.34 19.55 1.38
C TYR A 242 12.42 18.09 1.85
N LEU A 243 13.41 17.33 1.35
CA LEU A 243 13.65 15.94 1.75
C LEU A 243 13.95 15.78 3.25
N ARG A 244 14.76 16.67 3.82
CA ARG A 244 15.06 16.66 5.27
C ARG A 244 13.81 16.82 6.14
N ILE A 245 12.86 17.65 5.72
CA ILE A 245 11.60 17.84 6.44
C ILE A 245 10.72 16.59 6.29
N LEU A 246 10.67 15.98 5.10
CA LEU A 246 9.87 14.77 4.89
C LEU A 246 10.33 13.56 5.72
N ILE A 247 11.56 13.53 6.22
CA ILE A 247 12.03 12.50 7.17
C ILE A 247 11.07 12.37 8.35
N PHE A 248 10.55 13.50 8.85
CA PHE A 248 9.61 13.52 9.96
C PHE A 248 8.23 12.98 9.57
N GLY A 249 7.85 12.99 8.28
CA GLY A 249 6.58 12.46 7.78
C GLY A 249 6.57 10.96 7.52
N LEU A 250 7.75 10.35 7.28
CA LEU A 250 7.88 8.93 6.96
C LEU A 250 7.14 8.00 7.94
N PRO A 251 7.24 8.16 9.26
CA PRO A 251 6.49 7.31 10.19
C PRO A 251 4.97 7.44 10.04
N GLY A 252 4.45 8.66 9.80
CA GLY A 252 3.04 8.90 9.55
C GLY A 252 2.57 8.19 8.27
N TYR A 253 3.33 8.34 7.19
CA TYR A 253 3.06 7.66 5.93
C TYR A 253 3.04 6.14 6.08
N ILE A 254 4.05 5.56 6.76
CA ILE A 254 4.15 4.12 7.02
C ILE A 254 2.94 3.60 7.80
N LEU A 255 2.53 4.30 8.85
CA LEU A 255 1.37 3.91 9.66
C LEU A 255 0.08 3.94 8.83
N PHE A 256 -0.10 4.96 8.00
CA PHE A 256 -1.24 5.03 7.09
C PHE A 256 -1.21 3.90 6.04
N GLU A 257 -0.07 3.66 5.41
CA GLU A 257 0.06 2.69 4.33
C GLU A 257 -0.16 1.25 4.81
N CYS A 258 0.38 0.91 5.97
CA CYS A 258 0.12 -0.35 6.67
C CYS A 258 -1.32 -0.46 7.17
N GLY A 259 -1.85 0.59 7.80
CA GLY A 259 -3.23 0.64 8.28
C GLY A 259 -4.24 0.44 7.15
N LYS A 260 -3.98 1.04 5.98
CA LYS A 260 -4.82 0.96 4.79
C LYS A 260 -4.91 -0.50 4.30
N ARG A 261 -3.78 -1.21 4.25
CA ARG A 261 -3.76 -2.64 3.90
C ARG A 261 -4.40 -3.52 4.96
N PHE A 262 -4.24 -3.17 6.24
CA PHE A 262 -4.92 -3.85 7.33
C PHE A 262 -6.44 -3.77 7.22
N THR A 263 -7.01 -2.61 6.87
CA THR A 263 -8.46 -2.48 6.64
C THR A 263 -8.88 -3.15 5.33
N GLN A 264 -8.08 -3.04 4.26
CA GLN A 264 -8.38 -3.67 2.96
C GLN A 264 -8.41 -5.19 3.04
N ALA A 265 -7.50 -5.82 3.80
CA ALA A 265 -7.49 -7.27 4.02
C ALA A 265 -8.81 -7.79 4.64
N GLN A 266 -9.49 -6.94 5.40
CA GLN A 266 -10.78 -7.24 6.03
C GLN A 266 -12.00 -6.93 5.14
N GLY A 267 -11.78 -6.42 3.92
CA GLY A 267 -12.85 -5.96 3.03
C GLY A 267 -13.29 -4.51 3.24
N LEU A 268 -12.62 -3.76 4.13
CA LEU A 268 -12.96 -2.37 4.46
C LEU A 268 -12.23 -1.38 3.54
N PHE A 269 -12.56 -1.43 2.24
CA PHE A 269 -11.87 -0.64 1.20
C PHE A 269 -12.14 0.88 1.27
N ARG A 270 -13.18 1.31 2.00
CA ARG A 270 -13.59 2.73 2.13
C ARG A 270 -12.88 3.48 3.26
N ALA A 271 -12.24 2.78 4.19
CA ALA A 271 -11.63 3.37 5.38
C ALA A 271 -10.58 4.45 5.02
N GLY A 272 -9.67 4.12 4.10
CA GLY A 272 -8.67 5.06 3.59
C GLY A 272 -9.31 6.26 2.87
N THR A 273 -10.37 6.03 2.11
CA THR A 273 -11.10 7.10 1.39
C THR A 273 -11.67 8.13 2.35
N TYR A 274 -12.32 7.69 3.44
CA TYR A 274 -12.88 8.62 4.43
C TYR A 274 -11.80 9.44 5.14
N SER A 275 -10.67 8.83 5.46
CA SER A 275 -9.50 9.52 6.01
C SER A 275 -9.02 10.62 5.05
N LEU A 276 -8.91 10.31 3.76
CA LEU A 276 -8.41 11.22 2.74
C LEU A 276 -9.40 12.31 2.32
N LEU A 277 -10.72 12.06 2.40
CA LEU A 277 -11.75 13.07 2.17
C LEU A 277 -11.67 14.22 3.19
N ILE A 278 -11.15 13.95 4.39
CA ILE A 278 -10.88 14.97 5.40
C ILE A 278 -9.48 15.55 5.20
N THR A 279 -8.49 14.68 4.99
CA THR A 279 -7.08 15.10 4.93
C THR A 279 -6.76 15.97 3.72
N ALA A 280 -7.29 15.67 2.53
CA ALA A 280 -6.96 16.44 1.32
C ALA A 280 -7.42 17.92 1.39
N PRO A 281 -8.67 18.23 1.79
CA PRO A 281 -9.06 19.63 2.05
C PRO A 281 -8.23 20.28 3.16
N THR A 282 -7.94 19.57 4.24
CA THR A 282 -7.07 20.10 5.31
C THR A 282 -5.67 20.39 4.80
N ASN A 283 -5.09 19.54 3.95
CA ASN A 283 -3.79 19.75 3.33
C ASN A 283 -3.79 21.00 2.43
N MET A 284 -4.85 21.23 1.66
CA MET A 284 -4.99 22.45 0.85
C MET A 284 -5.02 23.71 1.74
N LEU A 285 -5.76 23.66 2.85
CA LEU A 285 -5.76 24.75 3.84
C LEU A 285 -4.39 24.94 4.50
N LEU A 286 -3.71 23.84 4.87
CA LEU A 286 -2.36 23.89 5.44
C LEU A 286 -1.37 24.50 4.45
N ASN A 287 -1.42 24.14 3.17
CA ASN A 287 -0.58 24.75 2.16
C ASN A 287 -0.89 26.26 2.02
N TYR A 288 -2.16 26.67 2.04
CA TYR A 288 -2.52 28.10 2.05
C TYR A 288 -1.90 28.84 3.25
N PHE A 289 -2.09 28.33 4.47
CA PHE A 289 -1.63 28.99 5.69
C PHE A 289 -0.11 28.92 5.88
N LEU A 290 0.53 27.79 5.60
CA LEU A 290 1.96 27.59 5.86
C LEU A 290 2.85 28.15 4.75
N VAL A 291 2.34 28.28 3.53
CA VAL A 291 3.11 28.78 2.38
C VAL A 291 2.83 30.26 2.12
N TRP A 292 1.56 30.69 2.12
CA TRP A 292 1.20 32.04 1.65
C TRP A 292 0.87 33.06 2.75
N ASP A 293 0.45 32.63 3.94
CA ASP A 293 0.09 33.58 5.00
C ASP A 293 1.32 34.34 5.52
N LYS A 294 1.22 35.66 5.64
CA LYS A 294 2.31 36.53 6.07
C LYS A 294 2.59 36.47 7.58
N ARG A 295 1.66 35.93 8.37
CA ARG A 295 1.79 35.86 9.85
C ARG A 295 2.43 34.56 10.33
N PHE A 296 2.00 33.44 9.75
CA PHE A 296 2.41 32.09 10.16
C PHE A 296 3.13 31.30 9.06
N GLY A 297 3.04 31.76 7.80
CA GLY A 297 3.68 31.09 6.69
C GLY A 297 5.18 31.33 6.68
N PHE A 298 5.93 30.26 6.43
CA PHE A 298 7.38 30.30 6.34
C PHE A 298 7.85 29.87 4.94
N GLY A 299 7.07 30.27 3.94
CA GLY A 299 7.38 30.18 2.51
C GLY A 299 7.51 28.74 2.04
N PHE A 300 8.60 28.45 1.34
CA PHE A 300 8.86 27.14 0.73
C PHE A 300 8.73 25.97 1.71
N PHE A 301 9.29 26.09 2.92
CA PHE A 301 9.27 24.98 3.89
C PHE A 301 7.87 24.69 4.46
N GLY A 302 6.90 25.58 4.24
CA GLY A 302 5.50 25.35 4.59
C GLY A 302 4.90 24.16 3.84
N ALA A 303 5.28 23.95 2.58
CA ALA A 303 4.77 22.86 1.74
C ALA A 303 5.17 21.46 2.26
N PRO A 304 6.46 21.13 2.48
CA PRO A 304 6.82 19.83 3.06
C PRO A 304 6.27 19.67 4.49
N THR A 305 6.14 20.76 5.26
CA THR A 305 5.51 20.68 6.59
C THR A 305 4.02 20.32 6.51
N ALA A 306 3.29 20.87 5.54
CA ALA A 306 1.90 20.51 5.28
C ALA A 306 1.76 19.02 4.94
N VAL A 307 2.70 18.46 4.14
CA VAL A 307 2.76 17.02 3.84
C VAL A 307 2.97 16.21 5.12
N VAL A 308 3.97 16.55 5.95
CA VAL A 308 4.23 15.85 7.22
C VAL A 308 3.00 15.83 8.13
N ILE A 309 2.33 16.97 8.30
CA ILE A 309 1.10 17.05 9.11
C ILE A 309 -0.01 16.17 8.50
N SER A 310 -0.12 16.16 7.16
CA SER A 310 -1.13 15.38 6.45
C SER A 310 -0.87 13.88 6.58
N ASP A 311 0.38 13.43 6.53
CA ASP A 311 0.75 12.03 6.73
C ASP A 311 0.31 11.51 8.11
N TYR A 312 0.56 12.28 9.16
CA TYR A 312 0.09 11.94 10.50
C TYR A 312 -1.42 12.05 10.65
N LEU A 313 -2.06 13.04 10.02
CA LEU A 313 -3.51 13.18 10.05
C LEU A 313 -4.18 11.98 9.38
N MET A 314 -3.68 11.53 8.23
CA MET A 314 -4.17 10.33 7.55
C MET A 314 -4.06 9.08 8.43
N ALA A 315 -2.91 8.89 9.08
CA ALA A 315 -2.68 7.77 10.00
C ALA A 315 -3.61 7.82 11.22
N LEU A 316 -3.78 9.01 11.81
CA LEU A 316 -4.63 9.21 12.98
C LEU A 316 -6.11 8.95 12.64
N LEU A 317 -6.63 9.52 11.55
CA LEU A 317 -8.01 9.33 11.14
C LEU A 317 -8.30 7.87 10.80
N LEU A 318 -7.36 7.17 10.18
CA LEU A 318 -7.51 5.74 9.90
C LEU A 318 -7.49 4.90 11.18
N LEU A 319 -6.63 5.24 12.16
CA LEU A 319 -6.64 4.59 13.48
C LEU A 319 -7.98 4.82 14.20
N LEU A 320 -8.52 6.04 14.15
CA LEU A 320 -9.83 6.36 14.73
C LEU A 320 -10.95 5.58 14.04
N TYR A 321 -10.89 5.43 12.71
CA TYR A 321 -11.83 4.58 11.97
C TYR A 321 -11.77 3.13 12.47
N VAL A 322 -10.57 2.55 12.56
CA VAL A 322 -10.38 1.17 13.07
C VAL A 322 -10.88 1.01 14.50
N ARG A 323 -10.71 2.03 15.35
CA ARG A 323 -11.07 1.97 16.77
C ARG A 323 -12.55 2.16 17.05
N TYR A 324 -13.24 3.01 16.28
CA TYR A 324 -14.59 3.48 16.59
C TYR A 324 -15.64 3.15 15.52
N VAL A 325 -15.22 2.73 14.31
CA VAL A 325 -16.14 2.40 13.21
C VAL A 325 -16.13 0.90 12.93
N ASP A 326 -15.05 0.38 12.35
CA ASP A 326 -14.95 -1.03 11.92
C ASP A 326 -13.48 -1.42 11.70
N GLY A 327 -13.13 -2.69 11.96
CA GLY A 327 -11.80 -3.28 11.75
C GLY A 327 -11.04 -3.63 13.04
N TRP A 328 -11.61 -3.33 14.22
CA TRP A 328 -10.99 -3.61 15.51
C TRP A 328 -10.83 -5.11 15.79
N LYS A 329 -11.67 -5.96 15.18
CA LYS A 329 -11.66 -7.42 15.37
C LYS A 329 -10.30 -8.06 15.10
N CYS A 330 -9.55 -7.54 14.13
CA CYS A 330 -8.23 -8.05 13.76
C CYS A 330 -7.10 -7.45 14.61
N TRP A 331 -7.42 -6.55 15.55
CA TRP A 331 -6.44 -5.90 16.42
C TRP A 331 -6.47 -6.49 17.83
N ASN A 332 -5.52 -7.38 18.11
CA ASN A 332 -5.39 -8.06 19.41
C ASN A 332 -4.44 -7.33 20.39
N GLY A 333 -4.21 -6.04 20.18
CA GLY A 333 -3.24 -5.26 20.96
C GLY A 333 -1.79 -5.56 20.59
N PHE A 334 -0.86 -4.87 21.26
CA PHE A 334 0.57 -5.04 21.02
C PHE A 334 1.05 -6.41 21.50
N SER A 335 1.77 -7.12 20.63
CA SER A 335 2.28 -8.45 20.91
C SER A 335 3.79 -8.50 20.71
N ARG A 336 4.50 -9.16 21.63
CA ARG A 336 5.93 -9.46 21.45
C ARG A 336 6.20 -10.36 20.23
N GLN A 337 5.17 -11.06 19.75
CA GLN A 337 5.26 -11.86 18.52
C GLN A 337 5.56 -11.01 17.28
N ALA A 338 5.35 -9.70 17.35
CA ALA A 338 5.71 -8.78 16.30
C ALA A 338 7.24 -8.64 16.09
N PHE A 339 8.07 -9.08 17.05
CA PHE A 339 9.54 -9.02 16.93
C PHE A 339 10.18 -10.35 16.49
N VAL A 340 9.39 -11.39 16.25
CA VAL A 340 9.88 -12.72 15.85
C VAL A 340 9.28 -13.17 14.51
N ASN A 341 9.91 -14.15 13.87
CA ASN A 341 9.48 -14.76 12.61
C ASN A 341 9.28 -13.76 11.44
N TRP A 342 10.25 -12.87 11.21
CA TRP A 342 10.19 -11.92 10.08
C TRP A 342 10.47 -12.58 8.72
N SER A 343 11.07 -13.78 8.70
CA SER A 343 11.51 -14.46 7.47
C SER A 343 10.40 -14.64 6.43
N PRO A 344 9.19 -15.17 6.76
CA PRO A 344 8.10 -15.29 5.78
C PRO A 344 7.66 -13.94 5.20
N MET A 345 7.63 -12.89 6.02
CA MET A 345 7.28 -11.54 5.59
C MET A 345 8.33 -10.96 4.65
N ILE A 346 9.61 -11.02 5.03
CA ILE A 346 10.72 -10.50 4.21
C ILE A 346 10.80 -11.22 2.86
N LYS A 347 10.59 -12.55 2.83
CA LYS A 347 10.57 -13.35 1.58
C LYS A 347 9.46 -12.96 0.61
N LEU A 348 8.40 -12.29 1.08
CA LEU A 348 7.34 -11.72 0.25
C LEU A 348 7.55 -10.23 -0.01
N ALA A 349 8.04 -9.48 0.98
CA ALA A 349 8.24 -8.04 0.92
C ALA A 349 9.34 -7.65 -0.07
N ILE A 350 10.50 -8.32 -0.06
CA ILE A 350 11.60 -7.98 -0.99
C ILE A 350 11.17 -8.17 -2.45
N PRO A 351 10.60 -9.32 -2.86
CA PRO A 351 10.14 -9.44 -4.24
C PRO A 351 8.97 -8.51 -4.58
N GLY A 352 8.06 -8.24 -3.62
CA GLY A 352 6.98 -7.26 -3.82
C GLY A 352 7.51 -5.84 -4.04
N PHE A 353 8.55 -5.45 -3.30
CA PHE A 353 9.32 -4.22 -3.52
C PHE A 353 9.94 -4.19 -4.92
N VAL A 354 10.61 -5.27 -5.33
CA VAL A 354 11.20 -5.38 -6.68
C VAL A 354 10.13 -5.27 -7.77
N MET A 355 8.95 -5.86 -7.60
CA MET A 355 7.86 -5.75 -8.59
C MET A 355 7.46 -4.29 -8.84
N VAL A 356 7.35 -3.49 -7.77
CA VAL A 356 6.97 -2.07 -7.87
C VAL A 356 8.14 -1.21 -8.36
N GLU A 357 9.32 -1.34 -7.76
CA GLU A 357 10.47 -0.48 -8.13
C GLU A 357 11.01 -0.75 -9.53
N ALA A 358 10.97 -2.01 -10.00
CA ALA A 358 11.44 -2.32 -11.34
C ALA A 358 10.70 -1.50 -12.39
N GLU A 359 9.40 -1.30 -12.21
CA GLU A 359 8.55 -0.48 -13.06
C GLU A 359 8.87 1.01 -12.94
N TYR A 360 8.86 1.54 -11.71
CA TYR A 360 9.07 2.97 -11.46
C TYR A 360 10.44 3.42 -12.01
N MET A 361 11.50 2.70 -11.66
CA MET A 361 12.85 3.02 -12.14
C MET A 361 12.99 2.89 -13.66
N ALA A 362 12.29 1.95 -14.29
CA ALA A 362 12.30 1.84 -15.75
C ALA A 362 11.67 3.07 -16.42
N PHE A 363 10.56 3.58 -15.89
CA PHE A 363 9.95 4.82 -16.39
C PHE A 363 10.85 6.05 -16.23
N GLU A 364 11.61 6.13 -15.14
CA GLU A 364 12.58 7.21 -14.94
C GLU A 364 13.75 7.12 -15.92
N ILE A 365 14.28 5.92 -16.16
CA ILE A 365 15.32 5.69 -17.18
C ILE A 365 14.81 6.12 -18.56
N LEU A 366 13.58 5.76 -18.92
CA LEU A 366 12.97 6.17 -20.19
C LEU A 366 12.72 7.67 -20.25
N THR A 367 12.32 8.29 -19.14
CA THR A 367 12.16 9.75 -19.06
C THR A 367 13.49 10.46 -19.27
N LEU A 368 14.57 10.00 -18.64
CA LEU A 368 15.92 10.49 -18.90
C LEU A 368 16.35 10.27 -20.35
N ALA A 369 16.05 9.11 -20.94
CA ALA A 369 16.31 8.87 -22.35
C ALA A 369 15.57 9.86 -23.27
N SER A 370 14.33 10.23 -22.92
CA SER A 370 13.55 11.23 -23.69
C SER A 370 14.19 12.62 -23.71
N SER A 371 15.00 12.96 -22.70
CA SER A 371 15.69 14.27 -22.63
C SER A 371 16.69 14.50 -23.76
N TYR A 372 17.24 13.43 -24.34
CA TYR A 372 18.17 13.50 -25.46
C TYR A 372 17.51 13.88 -26.79
N LEU A 373 16.17 13.86 -26.86
CA LEU A 373 15.40 14.26 -28.05
C LEU A 373 15.11 15.77 -28.09
N GLY A 374 15.50 16.51 -27.05
CA GLY A 374 15.29 17.95 -26.95
C GLY A 374 14.22 18.35 -25.93
N THR A 375 14.15 19.66 -25.65
CA THR A 375 13.32 20.22 -24.58
C THR A 375 11.82 20.04 -24.82
N SER A 376 11.33 20.23 -26.05
CA SER A 376 9.92 20.04 -26.40
C SER A 376 9.49 18.57 -26.28
N ALA A 377 10.39 17.64 -26.63
CA ALA A 377 10.14 16.20 -26.48
C ALA A 377 10.08 15.79 -25.00
N LEU A 378 11.00 16.27 -24.18
CA LEU A 378 10.99 16.03 -22.73
C LEU A 378 9.70 16.57 -22.09
N ALA A 379 9.30 17.79 -22.43
CA ALA A 379 8.05 18.39 -21.94
C ALA A 379 6.83 17.56 -22.36
N ALA A 380 6.75 17.14 -23.61
CA ALA A 380 5.67 16.28 -24.10
C ALA A 380 5.66 14.91 -23.38
N ASN A 381 6.83 14.32 -23.13
CA ASN A 381 6.95 13.07 -22.38
C ASN A 381 6.50 13.21 -20.91
N SER A 382 6.75 14.36 -20.28
CA SER A 382 6.27 14.65 -18.92
C SER A 382 4.74 14.72 -18.86
N VAL A 383 4.11 15.39 -19.83
CA VAL A 383 2.64 15.43 -19.96
C VAL A 383 2.09 14.02 -20.17
N ALA A 384 2.68 13.27 -21.10
CA ALA A 384 2.35 11.88 -21.40
C ALA A 384 2.42 10.97 -20.16
N SER A 385 3.54 11.04 -19.43
CA SER A 385 3.77 10.24 -18.22
C SER A 385 2.81 10.61 -17.10
N THR A 386 2.43 11.89 -16.98
CA THR A 386 1.42 12.34 -16.02
C THR A 386 0.04 11.76 -16.35
N VAL A 387 -0.36 11.77 -17.62
CA VAL A 387 -1.62 11.15 -18.08
C VAL A 387 -1.61 9.64 -17.80
N GLY A 388 -0.50 8.96 -18.10
CA GLY A 388 -0.31 7.55 -17.79
C GLY A 388 -0.42 7.24 -16.29
N SER A 389 0.22 8.04 -15.44
CA SER A 389 0.20 7.89 -13.98
C SER A 389 -1.20 8.06 -13.39
N ILE A 390 -2.01 8.98 -13.93
CA ILE A 390 -3.41 9.16 -13.53
C ILE A 390 -4.24 7.97 -13.98
N ALA A 391 -4.06 7.51 -15.23
CA ALA A 391 -4.77 6.35 -15.76
C ALA A 391 -4.45 5.05 -14.98
N PHE A 392 -3.21 4.91 -14.50
CA PHE A 392 -2.72 3.75 -13.74
C PHE A 392 -3.35 3.61 -12.34
N GLN A 393 -3.94 4.67 -11.78
CA GLN A 393 -4.59 4.56 -10.46
C GLN A 393 -5.77 3.57 -10.47
N SER A 394 -6.46 3.45 -11.62
CA SER A 394 -7.55 2.49 -11.80
C SER A 394 -7.09 1.02 -11.76
N PRO A 395 -6.14 0.58 -12.62
CA PRO A 395 -5.63 -0.78 -12.56
C PRO A 395 -4.87 -1.10 -11.28
N PHE A 396 -4.16 -0.14 -10.68
CA PHE A 396 -3.49 -0.38 -9.41
C PHE A 396 -4.49 -0.73 -8.29
N ALA A 397 -5.58 0.04 -8.20
CA ALA A 397 -6.68 -0.24 -7.28
C ALA A 397 -7.35 -1.59 -7.56
N LEU A 398 -7.60 -1.90 -8.84
CA LEU A 398 -8.18 -3.15 -9.28
C LEU A 398 -7.27 -4.35 -8.94
N GLY A 399 -5.96 -4.19 -9.09
CA GLY A 399 -4.95 -5.19 -8.76
C GLY A 399 -4.91 -5.50 -7.26
N ILE A 400 -5.04 -4.49 -6.39
CA ILE A 400 -5.14 -4.72 -4.94
C ILE A 400 -6.46 -5.41 -4.58
N ALA A 401 -7.58 -4.96 -5.12
CA ALA A 401 -8.88 -5.61 -4.88
C ALA A 401 -8.88 -7.08 -5.32
N THR A 402 -8.30 -7.37 -6.49
CA THR A 402 -8.13 -8.74 -7.00
C THR A 402 -7.18 -9.54 -6.11
N SER A 403 -6.04 -8.95 -5.71
CA SER A 403 -5.08 -9.57 -4.79
C SER A 403 -5.74 -10.01 -3.50
N THR A 404 -6.49 -9.11 -2.85
CA THR A 404 -7.21 -9.39 -1.61
C THR A 404 -8.24 -10.51 -1.80
N ARG A 405 -9.02 -10.47 -2.89
CA ARG A 405 -10.04 -11.50 -3.15
C ARG A 405 -9.41 -12.87 -3.39
N VAL A 406 -8.33 -12.95 -4.18
CA VAL A 406 -7.57 -14.18 -4.42
C VAL A 406 -6.92 -14.68 -3.13
N ALA A 407 -6.27 -13.80 -2.36
CA ALA A 407 -5.63 -14.14 -1.09
C ALA A 407 -6.63 -14.68 -0.06
N ASN A 408 -7.84 -14.11 0.00
CA ASN A 408 -8.91 -14.62 0.86
C ASN A 408 -9.27 -16.06 0.50
N PHE A 409 -9.50 -16.37 -0.79
CA PHE A 409 -9.78 -17.74 -1.24
C PHE A 409 -8.62 -18.70 -0.99
N VAL A 410 -7.37 -18.25 -1.21
CA VAL A 410 -6.17 -19.04 -0.90
C VAL A 410 -6.09 -19.34 0.60
N GLY A 411 -6.36 -18.35 1.45
CA GLY A 411 -6.43 -18.50 2.91
C GLY A 411 -7.51 -19.48 3.37
N SER A 412 -8.68 -19.45 2.73
CA SER A 412 -9.78 -20.39 2.99
C SER A 412 -9.58 -21.76 2.36
N GLY A 413 -8.54 -21.97 1.53
CA GLY A 413 -8.29 -23.22 0.83
C GLY A 413 -9.24 -23.51 -0.34
N LEU A 414 -9.90 -22.48 -0.88
CA LEU A 414 -10.89 -22.59 -1.96
C LEU A 414 -10.25 -22.40 -3.34
N LYS A 415 -9.83 -23.51 -3.95
CA LYS A 415 -9.11 -23.53 -5.24
C LYS A 415 -9.93 -23.00 -6.42
N GLU A 416 -11.10 -23.57 -6.69
CA GLU A 416 -11.90 -23.21 -7.86
C GLU A 416 -12.44 -21.77 -7.77
N PRO A 417 -12.99 -21.30 -6.64
CA PRO A 417 -13.32 -19.88 -6.47
C PRO A 417 -12.11 -18.94 -6.64
N GLY A 418 -10.93 -19.33 -6.14
CA GLY A 418 -9.69 -18.59 -6.32
C GLY A 418 -9.30 -18.44 -7.81
N LYS A 419 -9.44 -19.49 -8.62
CA LYS A 419 -9.22 -19.43 -10.07
C LYS A 419 -10.20 -18.48 -10.77
N ILE A 420 -11.48 -18.58 -10.43
CA ILE A 420 -12.52 -17.72 -11.02
C ILE A 420 -12.24 -16.24 -10.67
N ALA A 421 -11.81 -15.94 -9.45
CA ALA A 421 -11.40 -14.60 -9.06
C ALA A 421 -10.20 -14.08 -9.86
N CYS A 422 -9.19 -14.93 -10.12
CA CYS A 422 -8.05 -14.57 -10.98
C CYS A 422 -8.51 -14.19 -12.39
N TYR A 423 -9.36 -15.01 -13.01
CA TYR A 423 -9.85 -14.80 -14.37
C TYR A 423 -10.77 -13.58 -14.47
N SER A 424 -11.64 -13.38 -13.48
CA SER A 424 -12.48 -12.19 -13.37
C SER A 424 -11.65 -10.92 -13.23
N GLY A 425 -10.62 -10.93 -12.38
CA GLY A 425 -9.69 -9.83 -12.23
C GLY A 425 -8.97 -9.50 -13.53
N LEU A 426 -8.36 -10.49 -14.19
CA LEU A 426 -7.67 -10.29 -15.47
C LEU A 426 -8.60 -9.72 -16.55
N THR A 427 -9.83 -10.25 -16.66
CA THR A 427 -10.84 -9.76 -17.60
C THR A 427 -11.16 -8.29 -17.33
N LEU A 428 -11.38 -7.93 -16.07
CA LEU A 428 -11.60 -6.53 -15.68
C LEU A 428 -10.39 -5.64 -15.98
N GLY A 429 -9.17 -6.12 -15.74
CA GLY A 429 -7.93 -5.41 -16.06
C GLY A 429 -7.85 -5.06 -17.54
N PHE A 430 -8.16 -6.01 -18.42
CA PHE A 430 -8.22 -5.76 -19.85
C PHE A 430 -9.30 -4.73 -20.22
N PHE A 431 -10.52 -4.86 -19.68
CA PHE A 431 -11.61 -3.90 -19.95
C PHE A 431 -11.31 -2.49 -19.45
N VAL A 432 -10.73 -2.35 -18.25
CA VAL A 432 -10.28 -1.05 -17.72
C VAL A 432 -9.19 -0.45 -18.60
N GLY A 433 -8.24 -1.26 -19.07
CA GLY A 433 -7.20 -0.82 -20.01
C GLY A 433 -7.77 -0.32 -21.33
N VAL A 434 -8.74 -1.04 -21.91
CA VAL A 434 -9.45 -0.62 -23.14
C VAL A 434 -10.25 0.67 -22.89
N LEU A 435 -10.90 0.80 -21.74
CA LEU A 435 -11.63 2.01 -21.36
C LEU A 435 -10.69 3.21 -21.22
N ASN A 436 -9.56 3.06 -20.54
CA ASN A 436 -8.52 4.08 -20.42
C ASN A 436 -7.99 4.48 -21.80
N ALA A 437 -7.69 3.51 -22.66
CA ALA A 437 -7.23 3.73 -24.02
C ALA A 437 -8.24 4.53 -24.85
N GLY A 438 -9.53 4.18 -24.75
CA GLY A 438 -10.63 4.87 -25.41
C GLY A 438 -10.73 6.33 -24.95
N ILE A 439 -10.76 6.57 -23.64
CA ILE A 439 -10.83 7.93 -23.07
C ILE A 439 -9.65 8.78 -23.54
N ILE A 440 -8.41 8.29 -23.36
CA ILE A 440 -7.18 9.02 -23.72
C ILE A 440 -7.19 9.36 -25.21
N THR A 441 -7.57 8.41 -26.07
CA THR A 441 -7.62 8.63 -27.52
C THR A 441 -8.69 9.67 -27.90
N SER A 442 -9.88 9.61 -27.29
CA SER A 442 -10.99 10.53 -27.59
C SER A 442 -10.68 11.98 -27.20
N VAL A 443 -9.90 12.20 -26.13
CA VAL A 443 -9.58 13.55 -25.63
C VAL A 443 -8.16 14.01 -25.97
N ARG A 444 -7.45 13.28 -26.86
CA ARG A 444 -6.01 13.49 -27.10
C ARG A 444 -5.60 14.91 -27.46
N TYR A 445 -6.41 15.62 -28.24
CA TYR A 445 -6.13 17.00 -28.65
C TYR A 445 -6.51 18.04 -27.60
N LYS A 446 -7.28 17.65 -26.58
CA LYS A 446 -7.67 18.52 -25.47
C LYS A 446 -6.72 18.43 -24.28
N ILE A 447 -5.92 17.36 -24.18
CA ILE A 447 -5.00 17.15 -23.06
C ILE A 447 -3.83 18.15 -23.11
N GLY A 448 -3.11 18.26 -24.23
CA GLY A 448 -1.93 19.14 -24.34
C GLY A 448 -2.17 20.58 -23.83
N PRO A 449 -3.24 21.25 -24.29
CA PRO A 449 -3.57 22.62 -23.85
C PRO A 449 -3.89 22.77 -22.35
N LEU A 450 -4.16 21.69 -21.62
CA LEU A 450 -4.36 21.75 -20.17
C LEU A 450 -3.04 21.85 -19.40
N PHE A 451 -1.91 21.50 -20.03
CA PHE A 451 -0.59 21.45 -19.39
C PHE A 451 0.34 22.57 -19.84
N THR A 452 0.20 23.06 -21.08
CA THR A 452 1.11 24.06 -21.65
C THR A 452 0.42 24.91 -22.70
N ASN A 453 0.97 26.11 -22.96
CA ASN A 453 0.59 27.00 -24.05
C ASN A 453 1.56 26.92 -25.25
N ASP A 454 2.53 26.00 -25.22
CA ASP A 454 3.49 25.78 -26.30
C ASP A 454 2.86 24.88 -27.38
N ASP A 455 2.64 25.44 -28.57
CA ASP A 455 2.00 24.77 -29.70
C ASP A 455 2.80 23.55 -30.20
N ASP A 456 4.13 23.58 -30.13
CA ASP A 456 4.97 22.45 -30.55
C ASP A 456 4.80 21.28 -29.58
N VAL A 457 4.79 21.55 -28.27
CA VAL A 457 4.55 20.52 -27.24
C VAL A 457 3.13 19.97 -27.37
N ILE A 458 2.12 20.82 -27.59
CA ILE A 458 0.73 20.40 -27.78
C ILE A 458 0.61 19.45 -28.99
N ALA A 459 1.25 19.78 -30.10
CA ALA A 459 1.24 18.96 -31.31
C ALA A 459 1.89 17.58 -31.07
N ILE A 460 3.04 17.54 -30.38
CA ILE A 460 3.74 16.30 -30.03
C ILE A 460 2.85 15.44 -29.11
N VAL A 461 2.27 16.02 -28.06
CA VAL A 461 1.38 15.31 -27.12
C VAL A 461 0.18 14.70 -27.85
N GLY A 462 -0.48 15.46 -28.73
CA GLY A 462 -1.63 14.99 -29.51
C GLY A 462 -1.29 13.79 -30.41
N GLY A 463 -0.07 13.75 -30.95
CA GLY A 463 0.45 12.62 -31.73
C GLY A 463 0.94 11.44 -30.89
N LEU A 464 1.33 11.66 -29.64
CA LEU A 464 1.91 10.67 -28.74
C LEU A 464 0.85 9.86 -27.96
N LEU A 465 -0.25 10.51 -27.56
CA LEU A 465 -1.29 9.90 -26.73
C LEU A 465 -1.91 8.60 -27.27
N PRO A 466 -2.06 8.37 -28.58
CA PRO A 466 -2.49 7.07 -29.10
C PRO A 466 -1.54 5.90 -28.74
N TYR A 467 -0.23 6.15 -28.65
CA TYR A 467 0.75 5.12 -28.27
C TYR A 467 0.64 4.79 -26.78
N ILE A 468 0.40 5.82 -25.95
CA ILE A 468 0.15 5.66 -24.52
C ILE A 468 -1.17 4.92 -24.30
N ALA A 469 -2.21 5.26 -25.07
CA ALA A 469 -3.48 4.54 -25.02
C ALA A 469 -3.30 3.04 -25.32
N LEU A 470 -2.48 2.68 -26.31
CA LEU A 470 -2.17 1.28 -26.59
C LEU A 470 -1.41 0.62 -25.42
N TYR A 471 -0.42 1.31 -24.86
CA TYR A 471 0.32 0.87 -23.67
C TYR A 471 -0.61 0.56 -22.48
N GLN A 472 -1.61 1.42 -22.23
CA GLN A 472 -2.54 1.30 -21.11
C GLN A 472 -3.33 -0.02 -21.06
N ILE A 473 -3.54 -0.68 -22.21
CA ILE A 473 -4.22 -1.98 -22.26
C ILE A 473 -3.39 -3.06 -21.55
N TRP A 474 -2.10 -3.11 -21.86
CA TRP A 474 -1.17 -4.09 -21.30
C TRP A 474 -0.74 -3.73 -19.90
N ASP A 475 -0.55 -2.43 -19.64
CA ASP A 475 -0.25 -1.90 -18.32
C ASP A 475 -1.33 -2.25 -17.29
N SER A 476 -2.59 -2.00 -17.65
CA SER A 476 -3.73 -2.33 -16.81
C SER A 476 -3.83 -3.83 -16.52
N SER A 477 -3.58 -4.66 -17.53
CA SER A 477 -3.61 -6.12 -17.40
C SER A 477 -2.46 -6.61 -16.50
N SER A 478 -1.25 -6.12 -16.70
CA SER A 478 -0.08 -6.49 -15.88
C SER A 478 -0.21 -6.01 -14.44
N GLY A 479 -0.77 -4.83 -14.20
CA GLY A 479 -1.06 -4.35 -12.84
C GLY A 479 -1.97 -5.32 -12.06
N VAL A 480 -2.97 -5.91 -12.73
CA VAL A 480 -3.84 -6.92 -12.12
C VAL A 480 -3.15 -8.27 -11.98
N LEU A 481 -2.36 -8.71 -12.96
CA LEU A 481 -1.59 -9.97 -12.89
C LEU A 481 -0.58 -9.93 -11.73
N ASN A 482 0.11 -8.80 -11.54
CA ASN A 482 0.95 -8.54 -10.38
C ASN A 482 0.17 -8.65 -9.07
N GLY A 483 -1.06 -8.10 -9.03
CA GLY A 483 -1.99 -8.30 -7.93
C GLY A 483 -2.35 -9.78 -7.69
N ILE A 484 -2.61 -10.56 -8.73
CA ILE A 484 -2.92 -11.99 -8.61
C ILE A 484 -1.72 -12.76 -8.05
N LEU A 485 -0.50 -12.50 -8.54
CA LEU A 485 0.73 -13.12 -8.02
C LEU A 485 0.95 -12.79 -6.54
N ARG A 486 0.66 -11.55 -6.11
CA ARG A 486 0.63 -11.18 -4.68
C ARG A 486 -0.44 -11.97 -3.92
N GLY A 487 -1.66 -12.08 -4.45
CA GLY A 487 -2.73 -12.84 -3.82
C GLY A 487 -2.38 -14.32 -3.60
N GLN A 488 -1.68 -14.92 -4.56
CA GLN A 488 -1.14 -16.29 -4.47
C GLN A 488 0.08 -16.43 -3.53
N GLY A 489 0.71 -15.33 -3.13
CA GLY A 489 1.97 -15.37 -2.37
C GLY A 489 3.20 -15.75 -3.22
N ARG A 490 3.15 -15.46 -4.53
CA ARG A 490 4.18 -15.81 -5.53
C ARG A 490 4.95 -14.60 -6.04
N GLN A 491 5.16 -13.60 -5.20
CA GLN A 491 5.88 -12.35 -5.51
C GLN A 491 7.30 -12.61 -6.02
N LYS A 492 7.96 -13.69 -5.59
CA LYS A 492 9.28 -14.06 -6.10
C LYS A 492 9.27 -14.26 -7.63
N ILE A 493 8.21 -14.87 -8.15
CA ILE A 493 8.05 -15.07 -9.60
C ILE A 493 7.78 -13.73 -10.26
N GLY A 494 6.85 -12.94 -9.70
CA GLY A 494 6.55 -11.59 -10.16
C GLY A 494 7.80 -10.71 -10.27
N GLY A 495 8.59 -10.59 -9.20
CA GLY A 495 9.77 -9.73 -9.18
C GLY A 495 10.82 -10.10 -10.22
N TRP A 496 11.06 -11.40 -10.48
CA TRP A 496 11.97 -11.82 -11.55
C TRP A 496 11.41 -11.50 -12.93
N ILE A 497 10.10 -11.68 -13.13
CA ILE A 497 9.42 -11.33 -14.38
C ILE A 497 9.48 -9.81 -14.61
N SER A 498 9.23 -8.99 -13.58
CA SER A 498 9.35 -7.53 -13.66
C SER A 498 10.76 -7.08 -14.04
N ILE A 499 11.81 -7.60 -13.39
CA ILE A 499 13.19 -7.27 -13.75
C ILE A 499 13.47 -7.64 -15.21
N ALA A 500 13.15 -8.87 -15.63
CA ALA A 500 13.42 -9.30 -16.99
C ALA A 500 12.60 -8.50 -18.02
N GLY A 501 11.31 -8.29 -17.76
CA GLY A 501 10.42 -7.57 -18.66
C GLY A 501 10.83 -6.11 -18.84
N TYR A 502 11.09 -5.38 -17.76
CA TYR A 502 11.47 -3.97 -17.87
C TYR A 502 12.90 -3.77 -18.38
N TYR A 503 13.89 -4.47 -17.81
CA TYR A 503 15.31 -4.17 -18.06
C TYR A 503 15.91 -4.94 -19.24
N VAL A 504 15.40 -6.13 -19.56
CA VAL A 504 15.90 -6.94 -20.68
C VAL A 504 15.07 -6.74 -21.95
N VAL A 505 13.79 -6.38 -21.81
CA VAL A 505 12.88 -6.24 -22.97
C VAL A 505 12.44 -4.79 -23.18
N ALA A 506 11.72 -4.18 -22.24
CA ALA A 506 11.08 -2.89 -22.45
C ALA A 506 12.07 -1.76 -22.72
N ILE A 507 13.06 -1.55 -21.83
CA ILE A 507 14.06 -0.49 -21.98
C ILE A 507 14.87 -0.67 -23.29
N PRO A 508 15.46 -1.84 -23.59
CA PRO A 508 16.19 -2.01 -24.85
C PRO A 508 15.32 -1.76 -26.09
N LEU A 509 14.08 -2.26 -26.12
CA LEU A 509 13.18 -2.01 -27.26
C LEU A 509 12.84 -0.53 -27.39
N SER A 510 12.54 0.16 -26.28
CA SER A 510 12.30 1.61 -26.29
C SER A 510 13.49 2.38 -26.85
N LEU A 511 14.71 2.08 -26.39
CA LEU A 511 15.92 2.76 -26.87
C LEU A 511 16.20 2.47 -28.36
N ILE A 512 16.01 1.22 -28.81
CA ILE A 512 16.19 0.82 -30.22
C ILE A 512 15.17 1.53 -31.12
N PHE A 513 13.91 1.60 -30.69
CA PHE A 513 12.86 2.23 -31.49
C PHE A 513 13.02 3.75 -31.51
N THR A 514 13.48 4.36 -30.42
CA THR A 514 13.70 5.81 -30.34
C THR A 514 14.88 6.27 -31.18
N PHE A 515 16.08 5.72 -30.96
CA PHE A 515 17.31 6.27 -31.55
C PHE A 515 17.71 5.60 -32.88
N PRO A 516 18.04 4.29 -32.94
CA PRO A 516 18.35 3.63 -34.21
C PRO A 516 17.26 3.71 -35.29
N LEU A 517 15.99 3.51 -34.91
CA LEU A 517 14.88 3.54 -35.88
C LEU A 517 14.33 4.95 -36.13
N GLY A 518 14.80 5.97 -35.38
CA GLY A 518 14.38 7.36 -35.57
C GLY A 518 12.89 7.61 -35.38
N LEU A 519 12.22 6.86 -34.49
CA LEU A 519 10.80 7.06 -34.18
C LEU A 519 10.58 8.03 -33.01
N ASP A 520 11.64 8.65 -32.49
CA ASP A 520 11.60 9.61 -31.39
C ASP A 520 10.79 9.09 -30.18
N LEU A 521 9.93 9.94 -29.60
CA LEU A 521 9.05 9.58 -28.48
C LEU A 521 8.04 8.49 -28.83
N LYS A 522 7.62 8.39 -30.10
CA LYS A 522 6.69 7.33 -30.51
C LYS A 522 7.38 5.98 -30.39
N GLY A 523 8.66 5.91 -30.76
CA GLY A 523 9.49 4.72 -30.56
C GLY A 523 9.61 4.33 -29.09
N LEU A 524 9.79 5.32 -28.21
CA LEU A 524 9.95 5.09 -26.78
C LEU A 524 8.71 4.40 -26.20
N TRP A 525 7.54 4.96 -26.48
CA TRP A 525 6.26 4.45 -25.99
C TRP A 525 5.82 3.15 -26.68
N LEU A 526 6.21 2.95 -27.94
CA LEU A 526 5.99 1.68 -28.63
C LEU A 526 6.85 0.56 -28.03
N GLY A 527 8.11 0.85 -27.69
CA GLY A 527 9.02 -0.12 -27.09
C GLY A 527 8.55 -0.58 -25.72
N VAL A 528 8.11 0.35 -24.86
CA VAL A 528 7.56 0.02 -23.53
C VAL A 528 6.25 -0.74 -23.66
N CYS A 529 5.41 -0.40 -24.65
CA CYS A 529 4.20 -1.15 -24.96
C CYS A 529 4.51 -2.62 -25.35
N CYS A 530 5.50 -2.84 -26.21
CA CYS A 530 5.93 -4.20 -26.58
C CYS A 530 6.49 -4.97 -25.38
N GLY A 531 7.32 -4.31 -24.56
CA GLY A 531 7.84 -4.90 -23.32
C GLY A 531 6.74 -5.30 -22.35
N GLN A 532 5.75 -4.42 -22.14
CA GLN A 532 4.62 -4.66 -21.25
C GLN A 532 3.71 -5.78 -21.76
N PHE A 533 3.53 -5.89 -23.08
CA PHE A 533 2.83 -7.02 -23.68
C PHE A 533 3.53 -8.35 -23.36
N VAL A 534 4.86 -8.43 -23.54
CA VAL A 534 5.64 -9.63 -23.21
C VAL A 534 5.53 -9.96 -21.71
N LEU A 535 5.69 -8.95 -20.85
CA LEU A 535 5.54 -9.09 -19.40
C LEU A 535 4.17 -9.69 -19.04
N CYS A 536 3.09 -9.11 -19.57
CA CYS A 536 1.72 -9.57 -19.36
C CYS A 536 1.51 -11.02 -19.81
N VAL A 537 2.05 -11.43 -20.96
CA VAL A 537 1.95 -12.81 -21.46
C VAL A 537 2.65 -13.79 -20.53
N VAL A 538 3.86 -13.44 -20.07
CA VAL A 538 4.65 -14.29 -19.17
C VAL A 538 3.97 -14.42 -17.80
N GLU A 539 3.51 -13.31 -17.22
CA GLU A 539 2.76 -13.33 -15.94
C GLU A 539 1.48 -14.16 -16.06
N ALA A 540 0.72 -13.98 -17.14
CA ALA A 540 -0.48 -14.75 -17.41
C ALA A 540 -0.17 -16.26 -17.54
N TYR A 541 0.92 -16.63 -18.24
CA TYR A 541 1.36 -18.04 -18.33
C TYR A 541 1.59 -18.65 -16.94
N PHE A 542 2.34 -17.96 -16.06
CA PHE A 542 2.59 -18.46 -14.70
C PHE A 542 1.34 -18.53 -13.82
N ILE A 543 0.34 -17.69 -14.09
CA ILE A 543 -0.95 -17.70 -13.39
C ILE A 543 -1.83 -18.85 -13.89
N PHE A 544 -1.99 -19.02 -15.21
CA PHE A 544 -2.80 -20.10 -15.79
C PHE A 544 -2.22 -21.50 -15.51
N THR A 545 -0.90 -21.61 -15.40
CA THR A 545 -0.20 -22.87 -15.07
C THR A 545 0.03 -23.07 -13.57
N SER A 546 -0.56 -22.25 -12.71
CA SER A 546 -0.38 -22.34 -11.26
C SER A 546 -0.82 -23.69 -10.71
N ASN A 547 0.08 -24.38 -10.00
CA ASN A 547 -0.33 -25.48 -9.13
C ASN A 547 -0.98 -24.90 -7.86
N TRP A 548 -2.31 -24.84 -7.86
CA TRP A 548 -3.08 -24.28 -6.76
C TRP A 548 -2.97 -25.07 -5.45
N ASP A 549 -2.71 -26.38 -5.52
CA ASP A 549 -2.56 -27.20 -4.32
C ASP A 549 -1.29 -26.77 -3.56
N ASN A 550 -0.20 -26.52 -4.29
CA ASN A 550 1.02 -25.94 -3.73
C ASN A 550 0.78 -24.52 -3.21
N VAL A 551 0.04 -23.66 -3.93
CA VAL A 551 -0.27 -22.29 -3.48
C VAL A 551 -0.99 -22.28 -2.13
N ILE A 552 -1.99 -23.15 -1.97
CA ILE A 552 -2.75 -23.28 -0.73
C ILE A 552 -1.88 -23.90 0.38
N GLN A 553 -1.09 -24.92 0.06
CA GLN A 553 -0.18 -25.54 1.03
C GLN A 553 0.88 -24.54 1.54
N ASP A 554 1.44 -23.73 0.66
CA ASP A 554 2.40 -22.68 1.01
C ASP A 554 1.75 -21.63 1.92
N ALA A 555 0.51 -21.22 1.65
CA ALA A 555 -0.25 -20.31 2.51
C ALA A 555 -0.48 -20.89 3.92
N LYS A 556 -0.89 -22.16 4.00
CA LYS A 556 -1.05 -22.88 5.27
C LYS A 556 0.28 -22.98 6.03
N SER A 557 1.38 -23.26 5.34
CA SER A 557 2.72 -23.38 5.96
C SER A 557 3.18 -22.06 6.59
N ARG A 558 2.97 -20.93 5.89
CA ARG A 558 3.28 -19.58 6.41
C ARG A 558 2.47 -19.30 7.67
N SER A 559 1.16 -19.56 7.62
CA SER A 559 0.26 -19.35 8.75
C SER A 559 0.61 -20.23 9.97
N ASN A 560 0.99 -21.49 9.76
CA ASN A 560 1.37 -22.40 10.83
C ASN A 560 2.73 -22.10 11.45
N ALA A 561 3.70 -21.60 10.66
CA ALA A 561 5.00 -21.17 11.18
C ALA A 561 4.85 -20.08 12.26
N ASP A 562 3.84 -19.22 12.13
CA ASP A 562 3.52 -18.21 13.13
C ASP A 562 2.93 -18.80 14.42
N THR A 563 2.09 -19.83 14.32
CA THR A 563 1.51 -20.55 15.47
C THR A 563 2.53 -21.37 16.26
N VAL A 564 3.56 -21.90 15.61
CA VAL A 564 4.64 -22.63 16.33
C VAL A 564 5.54 -21.66 17.09
N SER A 565 5.81 -20.48 16.52
CA SER A 565 6.60 -19.45 17.21
C SER A 565 5.90 -18.87 18.45
N SER A 566 4.57 -18.94 18.52
CA SER A 566 3.82 -18.47 19.69
C SER A 566 3.85 -19.47 20.86
N THR A 567 3.93 -20.77 20.58
CA THR A 567 3.96 -21.83 21.60
C THR A 567 5.34 -22.06 22.19
N SER A 568 6.43 -21.73 21.48
CA SER A 568 7.80 -21.81 22.00
C SER A 568 8.20 -20.68 22.97
N HIS A 569 7.33 -19.68 23.16
CA HIS A 569 7.59 -18.49 23.99
C HIS A 569 6.61 -18.34 25.17
N VAL A 570 5.78 -19.36 25.42
CA VAL A 570 5.03 -19.56 26.68
C VAL A 570 5.80 -20.58 27.49
#